data_AF-E4ZES3-F1
#
_entry.id   AF-E4ZES3-F1
#
_cell.length_a   1.000
_cell.length_b   1.000
_cell.length_c   1.000
_cell.angle_alpha   90.00
_cell.angle_beta   90.00
_cell.angle_gamma   90.00
#
_symmetry.space_group_name_H-M   'P 1'
#
loop_
_entity.id
_entity.type
_entity.pdbx_description
1 polymer ?
#
loop_
_entity_poly.entity_id
_entity_poly.type
_entity_poly.pdbx_seq_one_letter_code
_entity_poly.pdbx_strand_id
1 'polypeptide(L)'
;MHTSALRIWLKAVLILAASSIFQTASAAVVHVSPQDNLAEIFARARAGDTLKLASGVYQTKLHIDKPITIEGPADRSATIEGDRSGRTIAVHAPDVTLRNLTVTRSGMSLPAMDAGIYLEETAPRAMIEHNNILDNSVGVYLHGSADAMVRENKIVGDATLRVNERGNGVTVWNAPGAQVVGNDISKGRDGIFSNTSTHNTYKNNRFSDLRFAVHYMYTNDSEVSGNISVGNNMGYVLMFSERLKVFDNIAVGSRDQGIMLNYVNYSDIHDNIINKAGKCVFAYNANYDKLSANHFENCQIGIHFTAAIEGTSLHDNSFINNESQVKYVSTRFLDWSEGGHGNYWSDNSAFDLNGDGFGDSAYRPNGIIDQIIWRAPVARLLMNSPAISIVKWAQAQFPAVLPGGVVDSKPLMKPYAPKIQTRYQAMKDELLKEAETRQSEWGRTENGSLN
;
A
#
# COMPACT_ATOMS: atom_id res chain seq x y z
N MET A 1 56.24 -43.74 -39.33
CA MET A 1 55.12 -42.80 -39.49
C MET A 1 54.14 -42.96 -38.31
N HIS A 2 54.54 -42.81 -37.04
CA HIS A 2 54.77 -41.59 -36.24
C HIS A 2 53.58 -40.64 -35.96
N THR A 3 52.35 -40.91 -36.41
CA THR A 3 51.23 -39.95 -36.25
C THR A 3 50.06 -40.39 -35.36
N SER A 4 49.98 -41.64 -34.88
CA SER A 4 48.82 -42.08 -34.06
C SER A 4 49.02 -41.91 -32.54
N ALA A 5 50.24 -42.09 -32.03
CA ALA A 5 50.52 -42.00 -30.59
C ALA A 5 50.39 -40.57 -30.04
N LEU A 6 50.70 -39.55 -30.86
CA LEU A 6 50.64 -38.14 -30.47
C LEU A 6 49.20 -37.64 -30.24
N ARG A 7 48.21 -38.22 -30.95
CA ARG A 7 46.79 -37.83 -30.83
C ARG A 7 46.12 -38.38 -29.57
N ILE A 8 46.62 -39.48 -29.01
CA ILE A 8 46.09 -40.06 -27.76
C ILE A 8 46.62 -39.27 -26.55
N TRP A 9 47.89 -38.83 -26.61
CA TRP A 9 48.47 -37.94 -25.59
C TRP A 9 47.85 -36.54 -25.59
N LEU A 10 47.54 -35.95 -26.75
CA LEU A 10 46.83 -34.66 -26.78
C LEU A 10 45.42 -34.73 -26.18
N LYS A 11 44.68 -35.83 -26.37
CA LYS A 11 43.35 -36.00 -25.76
C LYS A 11 43.41 -36.24 -24.25
N ALA A 12 44.43 -36.95 -23.76
CA ALA A 12 44.64 -37.15 -22.33
C ALA A 12 45.05 -35.85 -21.61
N VAL A 13 45.88 -35.00 -22.24
CA VAL A 13 46.26 -33.68 -21.69
C VAL A 13 45.09 -32.70 -21.71
N LEU A 14 44.22 -32.73 -22.72
CA LEU A 14 42.99 -31.92 -22.76
C LEU A 14 41.94 -32.33 -21.72
N ILE A 15 41.87 -33.62 -21.36
CA ILE A 15 40.96 -34.09 -20.31
C ILE A 15 41.52 -33.79 -18.90
N LEU A 16 42.85 -33.89 -18.68
CA LEU A 16 43.47 -33.49 -17.41
C LEU A 16 43.51 -31.97 -17.17
N ALA A 17 43.51 -31.15 -18.23
CA ALA A 17 43.40 -29.70 -18.14
C ALA A 17 41.96 -29.19 -17.90
N ALA A 18 40.94 -29.99 -18.23
CA ALA A 18 39.54 -29.66 -17.98
C ALA A 18 39.09 -30.01 -16.54
N SER A 19 39.82 -30.89 -15.85
CA SER A 19 39.52 -31.31 -14.47
C SER A 19 40.15 -30.46 -13.36
N SER A 20 40.95 -29.43 -13.70
CA SER A 20 41.76 -28.66 -12.73
C SER A 20 41.28 -27.23 -12.45
N ILE A 21 40.10 -26.82 -12.94
CA ILE A 21 39.49 -25.52 -12.57
C ILE A 21 37.99 -25.67 -12.32
N PHE A 22 37.61 -26.62 -11.44
CA PHE A 22 36.42 -26.40 -10.61
C PHE A 22 36.93 -25.77 -9.31
N GLN A 23 37.27 -24.47 -9.35
CA GLN A 23 37.30 -23.70 -8.11
C GLN A 23 35.86 -23.65 -7.62
N THR A 24 35.54 -24.51 -6.67
CA THR A 24 34.37 -24.32 -5.81
C THR A 24 34.57 -22.97 -5.14
N ALA A 25 33.95 -21.92 -5.67
CA ALA A 25 33.91 -20.61 -5.04
C ALA A 25 33.09 -20.76 -3.76
N SER A 26 33.76 -21.14 -2.67
CA SER A 26 33.15 -21.09 -1.34
C SER A 26 33.01 -19.63 -0.98
N ALA A 27 31.77 -19.17 -0.78
CA ALA A 27 31.50 -17.89 -0.14
C ALA A 27 32.21 -17.87 1.22
N ALA A 28 33.07 -16.88 1.44
CA ALA A 28 33.75 -16.71 2.71
C ALA A 28 32.85 -15.93 3.69
N VAL A 29 32.96 -16.27 4.97
CA VAL A 29 32.38 -15.46 6.05
C VAL A 29 33.49 -14.62 6.67
N VAL A 30 33.39 -13.31 6.53
CA VAL A 30 34.34 -12.33 7.06
C VAL A 30 33.72 -11.63 8.25
N HIS A 31 34.31 -11.81 9.43
CA HIS A 31 33.91 -11.09 10.63
C HIS A 31 34.53 -9.70 10.64
N VAL A 32 33.72 -8.68 10.92
CA VAL A 32 34.13 -7.28 10.89
C VAL A 32 33.79 -6.62 12.22
N SER A 33 34.77 -6.07 12.91
CA SER A 33 34.58 -5.28 14.12
C SER A 33 34.35 -3.79 13.79
N PRO A 34 33.72 -3.01 14.68
CA PRO A 34 33.56 -1.56 14.48
C PRO A 34 34.88 -0.77 14.42
N GLN A 35 35.99 -1.36 14.86
CA GLN A 35 37.32 -0.76 14.77
C GLN A 35 37.97 -1.01 13.40
N ASP A 36 37.45 -1.97 12.63
CA ASP A 36 37.92 -2.26 11.30
C ASP A 36 37.40 -1.24 10.28
N ASN A 37 38.14 -1.07 9.19
CA ASN A 37 37.68 -0.29 8.05
C ASN A 37 36.75 -1.14 7.16
N LEU A 38 35.44 -1.06 7.40
CA LEU A 38 34.43 -1.80 6.65
C LEU A 38 34.52 -1.57 5.14
N ALA A 39 34.78 -0.34 4.69
CA ALA A 39 34.89 -0.04 3.26
C ALA A 39 36.07 -0.77 2.61
N GLU A 40 37.21 -0.84 3.30
CA GLU A 40 38.39 -1.58 2.82
C GLU A 40 38.16 -3.09 2.83
N ILE A 41 37.51 -3.63 3.86
CA ILE A 41 37.14 -5.04 3.93
C ILE A 41 36.18 -5.39 2.79
N PHE A 42 35.17 -4.56 2.54
CA PHE A 42 34.25 -4.72 1.42
C PHE A 42 34.96 -4.71 0.06
N ALA A 43 35.94 -3.80 -0.13
CA ALA A 43 36.72 -3.75 -1.36
C ALA A 43 37.47 -5.06 -1.63
N ARG A 44 37.98 -5.72 -0.58
CA ARG A 44 38.71 -7.00 -0.66
C ARG A 44 37.80 -8.23 -0.73
N ALA A 45 36.55 -8.11 -0.28
CA ALA A 45 35.57 -9.18 -0.33
C ALA A 45 35.26 -9.59 -1.77
N ARG A 46 35.02 -10.88 -1.97
CA ARG A 46 34.66 -11.47 -3.26
C ARG A 46 33.14 -11.52 -3.40
N ALA A 47 32.69 -11.61 -4.65
CA ALA A 47 31.27 -11.82 -4.93
C ALA A 47 30.79 -13.12 -4.25
N GLY A 48 29.65 -13.05 -3.56
CA GLY A 48 29.05 -14.13 -2.80
C GLY A 48 29.48 -14.21 -1.33
N ASP A 49 30.50 -13.47 -0.90
CA ASP A 49 30.94 -13.46 0.50
C ASP A 49 29.86 -12.89 1.45
N THR A 50 29.99 -13.23 2.73
CA THR A 50 29.18 -12.67 3.82
C THR A 50 30.05 -11.86 4.76
N LEU A 51 29.74 -10.56 4.91
CA LEU A 51 30.34 -9.69 5.91
C LEU A 51 29.47 -9.71 7.17
N LYS A 52 29.96 -10.34 8.24
CA LYS A 52 29.30 -10.38 9.55
C LYS A 52 29.82 -9.26 10.44
N LEU A 53 29.01 -8.22 10.59
CA LEU A 53 29.28 -7.07 11.44
C LEU A 53 29.01 -7.42 12.90
N ALA A 54 29.97 -7.11 13.78
CA ALA A 54 29.73 -7.11 15.22
C ALA A 54 28.92 -5.86 15.63
N SER A 55 28.38 -5.86 16.85
CA SER A 55 27.68 -4.70 17.41
C SER A 55 28.59 -3.47 17.43
N GLY A 56 28.07 -2.32 17.02
CA GLY A 56 28.76 -1.03 17.05
C GLY A 56 28.42 -0.14 15.85
N VAL A 57 29.11 1.00 15.75
CA VAL A 57 28.85 2.02 14.74
C VAL A 57 29.96 1.99 13.69
N TYR A 58 29.57 1.84 12.43
CA TYR A 58 30.41 1.87 11.25
C TYR A 58 30.13 3.18 10.51
N GLN A 59 30.97 4.19 10.73
CA GLN A 59 30.84 5.50 10.08
C GLN A 59 31.36 5.43 8.66
N THR A 60 30.49 5.11 7.72
CA THR A 60 30.86 4.90 6.32
C THR A 60 29.65 4.98 5.40
N LYS A 61 29.93 5.16 4.11
CA LYS A 61 28.96 4.97 3.03
C LYS A 61 29.40 3.79 2.18
N LEU A 62 28.45 2.94 1.80
CA LEU A 62 28.73 1.74 1.03
C LEU A 62 28.25 1.89 -0.41
N HIS A 63 29.14 1.64 -1.35
CA HIS A 63 28.81 1.46 -2.76
C HIS A 63 29.01 -0.03 -3.10
N ILE A 64 27.91 -0.77 -3.17
CA ILE A 64 27.91 -2.23 -3.33
C ILE A 64 27.83 -2.58 -4.81
N ASP A 65 28.95 -2.98 -5.39
CA ASP A 65 29.14 -3.25 -6.82
C ASP A 65 29.31 -4.75 -7.16
N LYS A 66 29.11 -5.62 -6.17
CA LYS A 66 29.19 -7.08 -6.30
C LYS A 66 28.11 -7.77 -5.45
N PRO A 67 27.62 -8.96 -5.85
CA PRO A 67 26.72 -9.76 -5.01
C PRO A 67 27.38 -10.05 -3.67
N ILE A 68 26.72 -9.76 -2.56
CA ILE A 68 27.28 -9.92 -1.21
C ILE A 68 26.15 -9.97 -0.17
N THR A 69 26.41 -10.62 0.96
CA THR A 69 25.57 -10.46 2.16
C THR A 69 26.28 -9.57 3.17
N ILE A 70 25.59 -8.56 3.70
CA ILE A 70 26.02 -7.81 4.88
C ILE A 70 25.01 -8.09 5.99
N GLU A 71 25.50 -8.67 7.07
CA GLU A 71 24.69 -9.18 8.18
C GLU A 71 25.17 -8.61 9.51
N GLY A 72 24.27 -7.98 10.25
CA GLY A 72 24.51 -7.59 11.64
C GLY A 72 24.00 -8.61 12.66
N PRO A 73 24.20 -8.35 13.96
CA PRO A 73 23.65 -9.19 15.02
C PRO A 73 22.11 -9.12 15.03
N ALA A 74 21.44 -10.17 15.49
CA ALA A 74 19.97 -10.31 15.41
C ALA A 74 19.19 -9.17 16.11
N ASP A 75 19.80 -8.48 17.08
CA ASP A 75 19.24 -7.31 17.77
C ASP A 75 19.41 -5.99 16.99
N ARG A 76 20.00 -6.05 15.78
CA ARG A 76 20.24 -4.93 14.87
C ARG A 76 21.21 -3.88 15.42
N SER A 77 22.10 -4.28 16.33
CA SER A 77 23.07 -3.39 17.00
C SER A 77 24.29 -3.00 16.15
N ALA A 78 24.42 -3.49 14.91
CA ALA A 78 25.39 -2.99 13.93
C ALA A 78 24.79 -1.83 13.14
N THR A 79 25.30 -0.62 13.37
CA THR A 79 24.81 0.61 12.74
C THR A 79 25.75 1.04 11.61
N ILE A 80 25.26 1.09 10.38
CA ILE A 80 25.93 1.78 9.26
C ILE A 80 25.43 3.23 9.27
N GLU A 81 26.34 4.13 9.62
CA GLU A 81 26.07 5.54 9.82
C GLU A 81 26.66 6.38 8.69
N GLY A 82 25.79 6.97 7.88
CA GLY A 82 26.18 7.92 6.85
C GLY A 82 26.61 9.27 7.42
N ASP A 83 27.11 10.16 6.55
CA ASP A 83 27.65 11.47 6.91
C ASP A 83 26.63 12.62 6.77
N ARG A 84 25.32 12.31 6.67
CA ARG A 84 24.24 13.26 6.34
C ARG A 84 24.38 13.84 4.92
N SER A 85 25.04 13.13 4.01
CA SER A 85 25.10 13.49 2.58
C SER A 85 24.94 12.27 1.67
N GLY A 86 24.17 12.43 0.59
CA GLY A 86 23.99 11.36 -0.40
C GLY A 86 23.26 10.14 0.16
N ARG A 87 23.59 8.96 -0.38
CA ARG A 87 23.03 7.66 0.00
C ARG A 87 23.92 7.00 1.03
N THR A 88 23.37 6.45 2.12
CA THR A 88 24.17 5.70 3.11
C THR A 88 24.66 4.38 2.53
N ILE A 89 23.77 3.63 1.89
CA ILE A 89 24.10 2.42 1.15
C ILE A 89 23.51 2.54 -0.26
N ALA A 90 24.36 2.44 -1.28
CA ALA A 90 23.98 2.40 -2.68
C ALA A 90 24.34 1.02 -3.26
N VAL A 91 23.35 0.32 -3.79
CA VAL A 91 23.48 -1.04 -4.33
C VAL A 91 23.37 -1.00 -5.84
N HIS A 92 24.39 -1.51 -6.51
CA HIS A 92 24.58 -1.51 -7.95
C HIS A 92 24.81 -2.92 -8.52
N ALA A 93 24.61 -3.96 -7.72
CA ALA A 93 24.81 -5.35 -8.11
C ALA A 93 23.62 -6.23 -7.73
N PRO A 94 23.37 -7.31 -8.49
CA PRO A 94 22.27 -8.23 -8.21
C PRO A 94 22.52 -9.06 -6.95
N ASP A 95 21.46 -9.65 -6.42
CA ASP A 95 21.53 -10.69 -5.38
C ASP A 95 22.27 -10.23 -4.09
N VAL A 96 22.20 -8.94 -3.79
CA VAL A 96 22.74 -8.35 -2.56
C VAL A 96 21.74 -8.53 -1.42
N THR A 97 22.20 -8.98 -0.26
CA THR A 97 21.39 -9.09 0.95
C THR A 97 21.90 -8.16 2.04
N LEU A 98 21.04 -7.30 2.56
CA LEU A 98 21.30 -6.46 3.74
C LEU A 98 20.35 -6.88 4.85
N ARG A 99 20.88 -7.44 5.95
CA ARG A 99 20.05 -7.97 7.02
C ARG A 99 20.53 -7.69 8.44
N ASN A 100 19.58 -7.51 9.36
CA ASN A 100 19.84 -7.29 10.78
C ASN A 100 20.75 -6.08 11.05
N LEU A 101 20.59 -5.01 10.28
CA LEU A 101 21.37 -3.77 10.40
C LEU A 101 20.51 -2.63 10.95
N THR A 102 21.17 -1.64 11.53
CA THR A 102 20.63 -0.28 11.63
C THR A 102 21.28 0.58 10.54
N VAL A 103 20.48 1.26 9.70
CA VAL A 103 20.98 2.16 8.64
C VAL A 103 20.44 3.56 8.87
N THR A 104 21.35 4.54 8.97
CA THR A 104 21.00 5.90 9.36
C THR A 104 21.83 6.96 8.65
N ARG A 105 21.40 8.22 8.78
CA ARG A 105 22.11 9.43 8.38
C ARG A 105 22.42 9.55 6.88
N SER A 106 21.46 9.20 6.03
CA SER A 106 21.51 9.63 4.61
C SER A 106 21.49 11.16 4.51
N GLY A 107 21.81 11.70 3.34
CA GLY A 107 21.46 13.07 2.98
C GLY A 107 19.95 13.32 2.99
N MET A 108 19.56 14.58 2.76
CA MET A 108 18.17 15.05 2.88
C MET A 108 17.57 15.54 1.56
N SER A 109 18.29 15.42 0.44
CA SER A 109 17.84 15.91 -0.87
C SER A 109 16.93 14.91 -1.56
N LEU A 110 15.62 15.19 -1.56
CA LEU A 110 14.64 14.41 -2.35
C LEU A 110 14.95 14.44 -3.86
N PRO A 111 15.33 15.59 -4.48
CA PRO A 111 15.69 15.62 -5.90
C PRO A 111 16.96 14.82 -6.23
N ALA A 112 17.93 14.73 -5.30
CA ALA A 112 19.13 13.91 -5.50
C ALA A 112 18.89 12.42 -5.21
N MET A 113 17.67 12.05 -4.80
CA MET A 113 17.32 10.69 -4.39
C MET A 113 18.22 10.18 -3.26
N ASP A 114 18.50 11.05 -2.28
CA ASP A 114 19.14 10.62 -1.05
C ASP A 114 18.25 9.58 -0.36
N ALA A 115 18.87 8.52 0.17
CA ALA A 115 18.17 7.43 0.85
C ALA A 115 19.10 6.69 1.83
N GLY A 116 18.51 6.03 2.83
CA GLY A 116 19.25 5.09 3.69
C GLY A 116 19.80 3.93 2.87
N ILE A 117 18.93 3.30 2.07
CA ILE A 117 19.29 2.23 1.14
C ILE A 117 18.72 2.57 -0.24
N TYR A 118 19.59 2.68 -1.23
CA TYR A 118 19.23 2.92 -2.62
C TYR A 118 19.61 1.71 -3.48
N LEU A 119 18.66 1.17 -4.22
CA LEU A 119 18.85 0.05 -5.15
C LEU A 119 18.68 0.57 -6.58
N GLU A 120 19.74 0.48 -7.38
CA GLU A 120 19.75 0.86 -8.80
C GLU A 120 19.13 -0.25 -9.68
N GLU A 121 18.89 0.06 -10.95
CA GLU A 121 18.39 -0.88 -11.95
C GLU A 121 19.27 -2.12 -12.08
N THR A 122 20.58 -1.96 -11.88
CA THR A 122 21.56 -3.05 -11.89
C THR A 122 21.55 -3.93 -10.65
N ALA A 123 20.65 -3.68 -9.69
CA ALA A 123 20.52 -4.43 -8.45
C ALA A 123 19.25 -5.29 -8.36
N PRO A 124 18.91 -6.14 -9.36
CA PRO A 124 17.73 -6.99 -9.26
C PRO A 124 17.88 -8.05 -8.17
N ARG A 125 16.73 -8.50 -7.63
CA ARG A 125 16.63 -9.54 -6.58
C ARG A 125 17.37 -9.20 -5.28
N ALA A 126 17.63 -7.92 -5.04
CA ALA A 126 18.19 -7.47 -3.78
C ALA A 126 17.21 -7.75 -2.63
N MET A 127 17.74 -8.15 -1.47
CA MET A 127 16.98 -8.53 -0.28
C MET A 127 17.34 -7.60 0.88
N ILE A 128 16.40 -6.74 1.26
CA ILE A 128 16.53 -5.80 2.38
C ILE A 128 15.62 -6.28 3.50
N GLU A 129 16.18 -6.99 4.49
CA GLU A 129 15.38 -7.75 5.45
C GLU A 129 15.75 -7.51 6.92
N HIS A 130 14.76 -7.44 7.81
CA HIS A 130 14.96 -7.37 9.26
C HIS A 130 15.86 -6.20 9.73
N ASN A 131 15.84 -5.06 9.04
CA ASN A 131 16.65 -3.89 9.40
C ASN A 131 15.86 -2.84 10.19
N ASN A 132 16.58 -1.99 10.92
CA ASN A 132 16.09 -0.70 11.40
C ASN A 132 16.60 0.39 10.44
N ILE A 133 15.71 1.05 9.72
CA ILE A 133 16.05 2.12 8.77
C ILE A 133 15.51 3.42 9.31
N LEU A 134 16.38 4.22 9.90
CA LEU A 134 16.02 5.32 10.79
C LEU A 134 16.70 6.62 10.33
N ASP A 135 16.04 7.77 10.49
CA ASP A 135 16.70 9.07 10.34
C ASP A 135 17.40 9.25 8.96
N ASN A 136 16.65 8.90 7.91
CA ASN A 136 17.02 9.07 6.50
C ASN A 136 15.95 9.93 5.81
N SER A 137 16.27 10.52 4.65
CA SER A 137 15.27 11.16 3.78
C SER A 137 14.22 10.17 3.33
N VAL A 138 14.62 9.22 2.47
CA VAL A 138 13.86 8.04 2.06
C VAL A 138 14.46 6.83 2.76
N GLY A 139 13.63 5.92 3.28
CA GLY A 139 14.12 4.70 3.92
C GLY A 139 14.80 3.78 2.90
N VAL A 140 14.01 3.21 1.99
CA VAL A 140 14.48 2.39 0.87
C VAL A 140 14.00 2.98 -0.46
N TYR A 141 14.91 3.13 -1.41
CA TYR A 141 14.59 3.60 -2.77
C TYR A 141 14.90 2.48 -3.76
N LEU A 142 13.87 1.96 -4.44
CA LEU A 142 13.98 1.01 -5.55
C LEU A 142 13.88 1.78 -6.87
N HIS A 143 14.99 1.99 -7.55
CA HIS A 143 15.06 2.71 -8.83
C HIS A 143 15.42 1.71 -9.94
N GLY A 144 14.43 1.11 -10.59
CA GLY A 144 14.66 0.11 -11.64
C GLY A 144 14.92 -1.32 -11.13
N SER A 145 15.12 -1.50 -9.83
CA SER A 145 15.58 -2.77 -9.22
C SER A 145 14.49 -3.87 -9.28
N ALA A 146 14.52 -4.68 -10.33
CA ALA A 146 13.53 -5.73 -10.57
C ALA A 146 13.56 -6.84 -9.51
N ASP A 147 12.40 -7.36 -9.15
CA ASP A 147 12.22 -8.47 -8.18
C ASP A 147 12.87 -8.23 -6.80
N ALA A 148 13.17 -6.98 -6.44
CA ALA A 148 13.71 -6.65 -5.13
C ALA A 148 12.69 -6.87 -4.02
N MET A 149 13.17 -7.32 -2.86
CA MET A 149 12.35 -7.61 -1.69
C MET A 149 12.78 -6.71 -0.53
N VAL A 150 11.85 -5.90 -0.05
CA VAL A 150 11.98 -5.11 1.18
C VAL A 150 11.05 -5.73 2.20
N ARG A 151 11.59 -6.53 3.15
CA ARG A 151 10.74 -7.28 4.09
C ARG A 151 11.10 -7.12 5.56
N GLU A 152 10.07 -7.08 6.41
CA GLU A 152 10.23 -7.17 7.87
C GLU A 152 11.17 -6.12 8.47
N ASN A 153 11.27 -4.95 7.82
CA ASN A 153 12.05 -3.81 8.30
C ASN A 153 11.18 -2.91 9.17
N LYS A 154 11.83 -2.20 10.09
CA LYS A 154 11.25 -1.04 10.78
C LYS A 154 11.80 0.22 10.12
N ILE A 155 10.93 1.01 9.48
CA ILE A 155 11.31 2.22 8.75
C ILE A 155 10.65 3.43 9.42
N VAL A 156 11.46 4.34 9.96
CA VAL A 156 10.97 5.51 10.70
C VAL A 156 11.57 6.78 10.12
N GLY A 157 10.72 7.63 9.54
CA GLY A 157 11.09 8.95 9.04
C GLY A 157 11.26 9.99 10.15
N ASP A 158 11.61 11.21 9.75
CA ASP A 158 11.81 12.34 10.64
C ASP A 158 10.52 13.17 10.82
N ALA A 159 9.87 12.99 11.97
CA ALA A 159 8.66 13.73 12.33
C ALA A 159 8.91 15.21 12.66
N THR A 160 10.17 15.66 12.80
CA THR A 160 10.47 17.08 13.05
C THR A 160 10.35 17.95 11.79
N LEU A 161 10.41 17.33 10.61
CA LEU A 161 10.26 18.01 9.31
C LEU A 161 8.78 18.24 8.97
N ARG A 162 8.51 19.19 8.08
CA ARG A 162 7.19 19.34 7.47
C ARG A 162 6.91 18.13 6.57
N VAL A 163 5.65 17.71 6.47
CA VAL A 163 5.26 16.52 5.68
C VAL A 163 5.80 16.55 4.24
N ASN A 164 5.84 17.71 3.60
CA ASN A 164 6.33 17.84 2.22
C ASN A 164 7.86 17.74 2.09
N GLU A 165 8.60 17.95 3.17
CA GLU A 165 10.07 17.85 3.25
C GLU A 165 10.53 16.43 3.60
N ARG A 166 9.64 15.62 4.20
CA ARG A 166 9.90 14.21 4.49
C ARG A 166 9.96 13.39 3.20
N GLY A 167 10.87 12.41 3.15
CA GLY A 167 10.81 11.36 2.14
C GLY A 167 9.86 10.24 2.53
N ASN A 168 9.67 9.29 1.62
CA ASN A 168 8.78 8.15 1.83
C ASN A 168 9.51 7.04 2.60
N GLY A 169 8.76 6.13 3.22
CA GLY A 169 9.35 4.93 3.82
C GLY A 169 10.03 4.06 2.76
N VAL A 170 9.26 3.67 1.75
CA VAL A 170 9.76 2.99 0.55
C VAL A 170 9.31 3.76 -0.70
N THR A 171 10.25 4.07 -1.58
CA THR A 171 9.96 4.59 -2.93
C THR A 171 10.24 3.51 -3.95
N VAL A 172 9.29 3.28 -4.86
CA VAL A 172 9.38 2.31 -5.95
C VAL A 172 9.20 3.05 -7.25
N TRP A 173 10.23 3.06 -8.09
CA TRP A 173 10.22 3.70 -9.39
C TRP A 173 10.68 2.70 -10.45
N ASN A 174 9.80 2.34 -11.37
CA ASN A 174 10.09 1.42 -12.47
C ASN A 174 10.78 0.11 -12.06
N ALA A 175 10.38 -0.46 -10.92
CA ALA A 175 10.95 -1.70 -10.36
C ALA A 175 9.92 -2.85 -10.49
N PRO A 176 9.83 -3.51 -11.66
CA PRO A 176 8.84 -4.56 -11.88
C PRO A 176 9.10 -5.75 -10.96
N GLY A 177 8.03 -6.38 -10.45
CA GLY A 177 8.17 -7.52 -9.53
C GLY A 177 8.59 -7.15 -8.12
N ALA A 178 8.77 -5.87 -7.79
CA ALA A 178 9.20 -5.46 -6.45
C ALA A 178 8.17 -5.81 -5.37
N GLN A 179 8.68 -6.22 -4.21
CA GLN A 179 7.89 -6.71 -3.10
C GLN A 179 8.24 -5.92 -1.84
N VAL A 180 7.21 -5.40 -1.17
CA VAL A 180 7.34 -4.70 0.11
C VAL A 180 6.44 -5.42 1.12
N VAL A 181 7.02 -6.23 1.99
CA VAL A 181 6.27 -7.24 2.75
C VAL A 181 6.56 -7.19 4.26
N GLY A 182 5.53 -7.10 5.09
CA GLY A 182 5.70 -7.26 6.54
C GLY A 182 6.48 -6.13 7.24
N ASN A 183 6.60 -4.94 6.62
CA ASN A 183 7.35 -3.83 7.20
C ASN A 183 6.47 -3.01 8.17
N ASP A 184 7.09 -2.39 9.16
CA ASP A 184 6.49 -1.36 10.03
C ASP A 184 7.03 0.02 9.62
N ILE A 185 6.18 0.84 9.02
CA ILE A 185 6.56 2.09 8.36
C ILE A 185 5.82 3.27 9.00
N SER A 186 6.56 4.26 9.49
CA SER A 186 5.98 5.42 10.17
C SER A 186 6.77 6.71 10.01
N LYS A 187 6.11 7.84 10.31
CA LYS A 187 6.73 9.18 10.45
C LYS A 187 7.45 9.73 9.21
N GLY A 188 7.33 9.08 8.06
CA GLY A 188 7.71 9.63 6.75
C GLY A 188 6.63 10.53 6.16
N ARG A 189 6.73 10.80 4.86
CA ARG A 189 5.65 11.41 4.07
C ARG A 189 4.60 10.36 3.71
N ASP A 190 4.94 9.44 2.81
CA ASP A 190 4.11 8.29 2.44
C ASP A 190 4.80 7.00 2.89
N GLY A 191 4.02 5.95 3.18
CA GLY A 191 4.54 4.65 3.59
C GLY A 191 5.26 3.97 2.43
N ILE A 192 4.50 3.62 1.40
CA ILE A 192 5.01 3.17 0.11
C ILE A 192 4.52 4.13 -0.97
N PHE A 193 5.45 4.70 -1.73
CA PHE A 193 5.15 5.48 -2.93
C PHE A 193 5.66 4.72 -4.16
N SER A 194 4.75 4.29 -5.03
CA SER A 194 5.06 3.60 -6.28
C SER A 194 4.71 4.46 -7.48
N ASN A 195 5.64 4.60 -8.41
CA ASN A 195 5.44 5.35 -9.64
C ASN A 195 5.95 4.58 -10.85
N THR A 196 5.10 4.43 -11.88
CA THR A 196 5.41 3.75 -13.14
C THR A 196 6.02 2.37 -12.90
N SER A 197 5.24 1.41 -12.41
CA SER A 197 5.75 0.05 -12.10
C SER A 197 4.69 -1.02 -12.42
N THR A 198 5.06 -2.30 -12.37
CA THR A 198 4.12 -3.41 -12.67
C THR A 198 4.45 -4.70 -11.90
N HIS A 199 3.45 -5.56 -11.67
CA HIS A 199 3.63 -6.83 -10.96
C HIS A 199 4.19 -6.68 -9.53
N ASN A 200 3.85 -5.59 -8.83
CA ASN A 200 4.34 -5.32 -7.48
C ASN A 200 3.44 -5.99 -6.45
N THR A 201 4.00 -6.36 -5.30
CA THR A 201 3.24 -6.91 -4.16
C THR A 201 3.54 -6.14 -2.88
N TYR A 202 2.57 -5.38 -2.37
CA TYR A 202 2.67 -4.68 -1.09
C TYR A 202 1.76 -5.34 -0.07
N LYS A 203 2.37 -6.15 0.80
CA LYS A 203 1.63 -7.13 1.59
C LYS A 203 1.97 -7.12 3.07
N ASN A 204 0.95 -7.24 3.92
CA ASN A 204 1.11 -7.41 5.38
C ASN A 204 1.95 -6.31 6.06
N ASN A 205 2.03 -5.11 5.47
CA ASN A 205 2.73 -3.99 6.09
C ASN A 205 1.83 -3.27 7.09
N ARG A 206 2.47 -2.61 8.04
CA ARG A 206 1.84 -1.76 9.05
C ARG A 206 2.27 -0.31 8.83
N PHE A 207 1.28 0.59 8.81
CA PHE A 207 1.48 2.00 8.47
C PHE A 207 0.85 2.90 9.52
N SER A 208 1.59 3.92 9.96
CA SER A 208 1.09 4.86 10.96
C SER A 208 1.80 6.21 10.92
N ASP A 209 1.08 7.28 11.28
CA ASP A 209 1.61 8.66 11.32
C ASP A 209 2.17 9.13 9.96
N LEU A 210 1.51 8.73 8.87
CA LEU A 210 1.86 9.07 7.50
C LEU A 210 0.78 9.94 6.84
N ARG A 211 1.14 10.55 5.72
CA ARG A 211 0.16 11.11 4.79
C ARG A 211 -0.63 9.99 4.15
N PHE A 212 0.01 9.13 3.35
CA PHE A 212 -0.63 7.97 2.72
C PHE A 212 0.06 6.68 3.16
N ALA A 213 -0.70 5.62 3.45
CA ALA A 213 -0.10 4.32 3.76
C ALA A 213 0.51 3.71 2.48
N VAL A 214 -0.28 3.65 1.42
CA VAL A 214 0.14 3.25 0.08
C VAL A 214 -0.29 4.32 -0.92
N HIS A 215 0.61 4.72 -1.80
CA HIS A 215 0.39 5.73 -2.83
C HIS A 215 0.87 5.21 -4.19
N TYR A 216 -0.07 4.86 -5.07
CA TYR A 216 0.21 4.43 -6.44
C TYR A 216 0.06 5.58 -7.41
N MET A 217 1.00 5.65 -8.36
CA MET A 217 0.92 6.42 -9.59
C MET A 217 1.33 5.48 -10.72
N TYR A 218 0.43 5.20 -11.68
CA TYR A 218 0.77 4.39 -12.86
C TYR A 218 1.38 3.01 -12.53
N THR A 219 0.85 2.31 -11.52
CA THR A 219 1.35 1.02 -11.05
C THR A 219 0.35 -0.07 -11.37
N ASN A 220 0.56 -0.81 -12.45
CA ASN A 220 -0.44 -1.73 -13.01
C ASN A 220 -0.20 -3.19 -12.59
N ASP A 221 -1.21 -4.05 -12.75
CA ASP A 221 -1.07 -5.51 -12.56
C ASP A 221 -0.46 -5.88 -11.19
N SER A 222 -0.85 -5.15 -10.14
CA SER A 222 -0.17 -5.16 -8.84
C SER A 222 -1.14 -5.42 -7.69
N GLU A 223 -0.57 -5.86 -6.56
CA GLU A 223 -1.31 -6.31 -5.38
C GLU A 223 -1.04 -5.41 -4.17
N VAL A 224 -2.11 -5.00 -3.49
CA VAL A 224 -2.09 -4.38 -2.16
C VAL A 224 -2.94 -5.25 -1.24
N SER A 225 -2.30 -6.05 -0.37
CA SER A 225 -3.04 -7.05 0.42
C SER A 225 -2.65 -7.18 1.89
N GLY A 226 -3.63 -7.45 2.76
CA GLY A 226 -3.35 -7.81 4.15
C GLY A 226 -2.73 -6.71 5.02
N ASN A 227 -2.64 -5.47 4.52
CA ASN A 227 -1.97 -4.35 5.19
C ASN A 227 -2.86 -3.73 6.28
N ILE A 228 -2.23 -3.03 7.22
CA ILE A 228 -2.92 -2.29 8.29
C ILE A 228 -2.46 -0.82 8.27
N SER A 229 -3.42 0.09 8.12
CA SER A 229 -3.22 1.55 8.18
C SER A 229 -3.94 2.13 9.40
N VAL A 230 -3.21 2.80 10.30
CA VAL A 230 -3.76 3.36 11.54
C VAL A 230 -3.40 4.84 11.69
N GLY A 231 -4.40 5.70 11.81
CA GLY A 231 -4.19 7.13 12.10
C GLY A 231 -3.47 7.94 11.00
N ASN A 232 -3.46 7.44 9.76
CA ASN A 232 -2.89 8.14 8.60
C ASN A 232 -3.89 9.16 8.03
N ASN A 233 -3.45 10.10 7.19
CA ASN A 233 -4.43 10.99 6.52
C ASN A 233 -5.32 10.21 5.57
N MET A 234 -4.72 9.35 4.75
CA MET A 234 -5.44 8.43 3.88
C MET A 234 -4.79 7.05 3.96
N GLY A 235 -5.62 6.01 3.86
CA GLY A 235 -5.14 4.62 3.86
C GLY A 235 -4.48 4.28 2.52
N TYR A 236 -5.28 3.82 1.57
CA TYR A 236 -4.81 3.28 0.30
C TYR A 236 -5.18 4.22 -0.83
N VAL A 237 -4.19 4.91 -1.38
CA VAL A 237 -4.35 5.94 -2.41
C VAL A 237 -3.90 5.38 -3.75
N LEU A 238 -4.86 4.95 -4.57
CA LEU A 238 -4.62 4.25 -5.82
C LEU A 238 -4.96 5.16 -7.00
N MET A 239 -3.96 5.49 -7.82
CA MET A 239 -4.11 6.47 -8.90
C MET A 239 -3.57 5.97 -10.24
N PHE A 240 -4.32 6.26 -11.31
CA PHE A 240 -3.94 6.06 -12.71
C PHE A 240 -3.42 4.65 -13.02
N SER A 241 -4.08 3.64 -12.46
CA SER A 241 -3.58 2.26 -12.43
C SER A 241 -4.66 1.28 -12.86
N GLU A 242 -4.27 0.14 -13.41
CA GLU A 242 -5.21 -0.86 -13.93
C GLU A 242 -4.88 -2.27 -13.45
N ARG A 243 -5.91 -3.12 -13.39
CA ARG A 243 -5.80 -4.54 -13.04
C ARG A 243 -5.16 -4.76 -11.66
N LEU A 244 -5.58 -3.95 -10.70
CA LEU A 244 -5.14 -4.07 -9.31
C LEU A 244 -5.90 -5.17 -8.58
N LYS A 245 -5.22 -5.78 -7.62
CA LYS A 245 -5.84 -6.65 -6.59
C LYS A 245 -5.68 -5.98 -5.24
N VAL A 246 -6.79 -5.56 -4.62
CA VAL A 246 -6.79 -4.80 -3.37
C VAL A 246 -7.67 -5.52 -2.37
N PHE A 247 -7.08 -6.30 -1.47
CA PHE A 247 -7.87 -7.15 -0.59
C PHE A 247 -7.30 -7.39 0.80
N ASP A 248 -8.15 -7.80 1.74
CA ASP A 248 -7.76 -8.12 3.12
C ASP A 248 -7.09 -6.94 3.86
N ASN A 249 -7.24 -5.70 3.38
CA ASN A 249 -6.63 -4.53 4.01
C ASN A 249 -7.53 -3.94 5.09
N ILE A 250 -6.90 -3.36 6.12
CA ILE A 250 -7.58 -2.71 7.24
C ILE A 250 -7.12 -1.27 7.33
N ALA A 251 -8.03 -0.30 7.26
CA ALA A 251 -7.76 1.10 7.60
C ALA A 251 -8.63 1.56 8.77
N VAL A 252 -8.01 2.07 9.83
CA VAL A 252 -8.69 2.60 11.01
C VAL A 252 -8.24 4.03 11.30
N GLY A 253 -9.21 4.94 11.43
CA GLY A 253 -8.92 6.33 11.80
C GLY A 253 -8.27 7.13 10.67
N SER A 254 -8.62 6.88 9.41
CA SER A 254 -8.13 7.69 8.29
C SER A 254 -8.76 9.08 8.31
N ARG A 255 -7.96 10.14 8.36
CA ARG A 255 -8.48 11.53 8.43
C ARG A 255 -9.47 11.83 7.30
N ASP A 256 -9.08 11.52 6.06
CA ASP A 256 -9.83 11.89 4.86
C ASP A 256 -10.48 10.68 4.20
N GLN A 257 -9.70 9.69 3.76
CA GLN A 257 -10.19 8.58 2.94
C GLN A 257 -9.54 7.25 3.34
N GLY A 258 -10.34 6.20 3.51
CA GLY A 258 -9.83 4.85 3.74
C GLY A 258 -9.20 4.27 2.48
N ILE A 259 -9.98 4.22 1.40
CA ILE A 259 -9.54 3.85 0.05
C ILE A 259 -9.87 4.99 -0.91
N MET A 260 -8.90 5.38 -1.74
CA MET A 260 -9.08 6.29 -2.87
C MET A 260 -8.81 5.54 -4.17
N LEU A 261 -9.78 5.57 -5.09
CA LEU A 261 -9.67 5.06 -6.46
C LEU A 261 -9.77 6.26 -7.41
N ASN A 262 -8.67 6.67 -8.03
CA ASN A 262 -8.65 7.80 -8.96
C ASN A 262 -8.08 7.38 -10.31
N TYR A 263 -8.90 7.26 -11.34
CA TYR A 263 -8.51 6.59 -12.60
C TYR A 263 -7.95 5.17 -12.33
N VAL A 264 -8.64 4.41 -11.48
CA VAL A 264 -8.37 2.97 -11.29
C VAL A 264 -9.35 2.21 -12.18
N ASN A 265 -8.89 1.24 -12.96
CA ASN A 265 -9.80 0.49 -13.82
C ASN A 265 -9.52 -1.02 -13.84
N TYR A 266 -10.53 -1.81 -14.18
CA TYR A 266 -10.43 -3.27 -14.35
C TYR A 266 -9.85 -3.98 -13.12
N SER A 267 -10.09 -3.44 -11.92
CA SER A 267 -9.48 -3.87 -10.68
C SER A 267 -10.46 -4.60 -9.77
N ASP A 268 -9.93 -5.44 -8.88
CA ASP A 268 -10.69 -6.20 -7.91
C ASP A 268 -10.37 -5.69 -6.50
N ILE A 269 -11.38 -5.13 -5.83
CA ILE A 269 -11.29 -4.51 -4.52
C ILE A 269 -12.27 -5.22 -3.58
N HIS A 270 -11.77 -6.15 -2.79
CA HIS A 270 -12.63 -7.01 -2.00
C HIS A 270 -12.10 -7.34 -0.61
N ASP A 271 -12.98 -7.76 0.29
CA ASP A 271 -12.61 -8.20 1.65
C ASP A 271 -11.82 -7.12 2.45
N ASN A 272 -11.96 -5.83 2.14
CA ASN A 272 -11.29 -4.75 2.89
C ASN A 272 -12.19 -4.23 4.02
N ILE A 273 -11.58 -3.80 5.12
CA ILE A 273 -12.27 -3.22 6.28
C ILE A 273 -11.80 -1.79 6.50
N ILE A 274 -12.72 -0.83 6.40
CA ILE A 274 -12.47 0.58 6.69
C ILE A 274 -13.35 0.98 7.87
N ASN A 275 -12.74 1.48 8.94
CA ASN A 275 -13.45 1.99 10.11
C ASN A 275 -12.99 3.41 10.45
N LYS A 276 -13.95 4.32 10.70
CA LYS A 276 -13.69 5.68 11.21
C LYS A 276 -12.83 6.48 10.23
N ALA A 277 -13.42 6.86 9.10
CA ALA A 277 -12.80 7.73 8.12
C ALA A 277 -13.72 8.86 7.65
N GLY A 278 -13.17 9.93 7.07
CA GLY A 278 -13.99 10.95 6.38
C GLY A 278 -14.84 10.33 5.28
N LYS A 279 -14.21 9.57 4.38
CA LYS A 279 -14.85 8.74 3.35
C LYS A 279 -14.29 7.33 3.47
N CYS A 280 -15.13 6.32 3.63
CA CYS A 280 -14.66 4.94 3.67
C CYS A 280 -14.04 4.57 2.30
N VAL A 281 -14.76 4.89 1.21
CA VAL A 281 -14.26 4.84 -0.16
C VAL A 281 -14.53 6.15 -0.90
N PHE A 282 -13.54 6.63 -1.65
CA PHE A 282 -13.70 7.67 -2.66
C PHE A 282 -13.32 7.12 -4.03
N ALA A 283 -14.19 7.28 -5.03
CA ALA A 283 -13.93 6.89 -6.41
C ALA A 283 -14.11 8.06 -7.37
N TYR A 284 -13.10 8.34 -8.19
CA TYR A 284 -13.15 9.33 -9.26
C TYR A 284 -12.69 8.69 -10.56
N ASN A 285 -13.58 8.70 -11.55
CA ASN A 285 -13.32 8.11 -12.87
C ASN A 285 -12.76 6.68 -12.82
N ALA A 286 -13.35 5.81 -11.99
CA ALA A 286 -12.88 4.45 -11.73
C ALA A 286 -13.85 3.42 -12.31
N ASN A 287 -13.44 2.73 -13.38
CA ASN A 287 -14.36 2.02 -14.27
C ASN A 287 -14.01 0.53 -14.38
N TYR A 288 -15.05 -0.29 -14.60
CA TYR A 288 -14.94 -1.74 -14.77
C TYR A 288 -14.29 -2.44 -13.57
N ASP A 289 -14.39 -1.83 -12.39
CA ASP A 289 -13.88 -2.40 -11.15
C ASP A 289 -14.93 -3.31 -10.49
N LYS A 290 -14.48 -4.20 -9.61
CA LYS A 290 -15.35 -5.01 -8.75
C LYS A 290 -15.11 -4.63 -7.30
N LEU A 291 -16.13 -4.10 -6.66
CA LEU A 291 -16.10 -3.76 -5.23
C LEU A 291 -17.01 -4.73 -4.50
N SER A 292 -16.46 -5.74 -3.84
CA SER A 292 -17.27 -6.78 -3.19
C SER A 292 -16.79 -7.20 -1.80
N ALA A 293 -17.68 -7.70 -0.95
CA ALA A 293 -17.30 -8.22 0.36
C ALA A 293 -16.55 -7.23 1.27
N ASN A 294 -16.64 -5.92 1.04
CA ASN A 294 -15.97 -4.93 1.89
C ASN A 294 -16.85 -4.50 3.06
N HIS A 295 -16.23 -4.08 4.15
CA HIS A 295 -16.90 -3.58 5.35
C HIS A 295 -16.51 -2.13 5.61
N PHE A 296 -17.49 -1.24 5.49
CA PHE A 296 -17.33 0.21 5.61
C PHE A 296 -18.15 0.70 6.81
N GLU A 297 -17.46 1.02 7.91
CA GLU A 297 -18.12 1.38 9.16
C GLU A 297 -17.69 2.72 9.76
N ASN A 298 -18.65 3.41 10.38
CA ASN A 298 -18.45 4.64 11.15
C ASN A 298 -17.73 5.77 10.37
N CYS A 299 -17.95 5.85 9.05
CA CYS A 299 -17.42 6.92 8.22
C CYS A 299 -18.40 8.08 8.09
N GLN A 300 -17.92 9.31 7.82
CA GLN A 300 -18.84 10.42 7.51
C GLN A 300 -19.58 10.13 6.20
N ILE A 301 -18.89 9.53 5.23
CA ILE A 301 -19.48 8.99 4.00
C ILE A 301 -19.01 7.56 3.79
N GLY A 302 -19.93 6.60 3.59
CA GLY A 302 -19.60 5.21 3.27
C GLY A 302 -18.89 5.09 1.92
N ILE A 303 -19.52 5.56 0.86
CA ILE A 303 -18.90 5.65 -0.48
C ILE A 303 -19.23 6.97 -1.15
N HIS A 304 -18.21 7.68 -1.65
CA HIS A 304 -18.36 8.89 -2.46
C HIS A 304 -17.79 8.64 -3.85
N PHE A 305 -18.59 8.83 -4.88
CA PHE A 305 -18.15 8.70 -6.26
C PHE A 305 -18.67 9.84 -7.12
N THR A 306 -17.79 10.28 -8.00
CA THR A 306 -17.97 11.41 -8.90
C THR A 306 -17.27 11.10 -10.22
N ALA A 307 -17.77 11.69 -11.31
CA ALA A 307 -17.42 11.30 -12.68
C ALA A 307 -17.86 9.85 -13.03
N ALA A 308 -17.28 9.26 -14.08
CA ALA A 308 -17.70 7.95 -14.58
C ALA A 308 -17.26 6.81 -13.65
N ILE A 309 -18.17 5.87 -13.40
CA ILE A 309 -17.90 4.58 -12.75
C ILE A 309 -18.51 3.46 -13.59
N GLU A 310 -18.26 3.53 -14.90
CA GLU A 310 -18.89 2.70 -15.90
C GLU A 310 -18.46 1.23 -15.76
N GLY A 311 -19.43 0.31 -15.84
CA GLY A 311 -19.15 -1.13 -15.76
C GLY A 311 -18.64 -1.61 -14.39
N THR A 312 -18.54 -0.72 -13.39
CA THR A 312 -18.14 -1.08 -12.04
C THR A 312 -19.30 -1.76 -11.31
N SER A 313 -19.03 -2.92 -10.71
CA SER A 313 -20.00 -3.62 -9.88
C SER A 313 -19.71 -3.45 -8.39
N LEU A 314 -20.79 -3.38 -7.60
CA LEU A 314 -20.74 -3.10 -6.17
C LEU A 314 -21.78 -3.94 -5.45
N HIS A 315 -21.40 -5.12 -4.93
CA HIS A 315 -22.31 -6.07 -4.29
C HIS A 315 -21.64 -6.73 -3.07
N ASP A 316 -22.43 -7.31 -2.16
CA ASP A 316 -21.95 -7.97 -0.95
C ASP A 316 -21.12 -7.08 -0.02
N ASN A 317 -21.22 -5.76 -0.12
CA ASN A 317 -20.56 -4.84 0.82
C ASN A 317 -21.46 -4.52 2.01
N SER A 318 -20.85 -4.19 3.15
CA SER A 318 -21.54 -3.78 4.37
C SER A 318 -21.26 -2.32 4.67
N PHE A 319 -22.29 -1.48 4.60
CA PHE A 319 -22.25 -0.07 4.96
C PHE A 319 -22.94 0.15 6.32
N ILE A 320 -22.14 0.37 7.37
CA ILE A 320 -22.61 0.31 8.75
C ILE A 320 -22.34 1.62 9.49
N ASN A 321 -23.38 2.22 10.05
CA ASN A 321 -23.29 3.40 10.92
C ASN A 321 -22.52 4.58 10.29
N ASN A 322 -22.53 4.70 8.96
CA ASN A 322 -21.99 5.89 8.31
C ASN A 322 -23.00 7.05 8.44
N GLU A 323 -22.53 8.28 8.56
CA GLU A 323 -23.44 9.44 8.64
C GLU A 323 -24.25 9.61 7.35
N SER A 324 -23.63 9.31 6.21
CA SER A 324 -24.25 9.16 4.90
C SER A 324 -23.69 7.91 4.25
N GLN A 325 -24.56 6.97 3.83
CA GLN A 325 -24.05 5.74 3.22
C GLN A 325 -23.40 5.99 1.87
N VAL A 326 -24.00 6.85 1.04
CA VAL A 326 -23.60 7.05 -0.35
C VAL A 326 -23.67 8.53 -0.67
N LYS A 327 -22.65 9.02 -1.39
CA LYS A 327 -22.69 10.30 -2.09
C LYS A 327 -22.40 10.07 -3.57
N TYR A 328 -23.40 10.33 -4.41
CA TYR A 328 -23.32 10.13 -5.85
C TYR A 328 -23.45 11.43 -6.62
N VAL A 329 -22.47 11.75 -7.45
CA VAL A 329 -22.48 12.95 -8.29
C VAL A 329 -22.36 12.57 -9.77
N SER A 330 -23.47 12.09 -10.37
CA SER A 330 -23.61 11.90 -11.82
C SER A 330 -25.10 11.82 -12.22
N THR A 331 -25.38 11.80 -13.52
CA THR A 331 -26.74 11.79 -14.10
C THR A 331 -27.21 10.40 -14.54
N ARG A 332 -26.35 9.37 -14.42
CA ARG A 332 -26.68 7.99 -14.83
C ARG A 332 -27.49 7.27 -13.75
N PHE A 333 -28.28 6.29 -14.17
CA PHE A 333 -28.93 5.33 -13.28
C PHE A 333 -28.04 4.08 -13.15
N LEU A 334 -27.79 3.64 -11.92
CA LEU A 334 -27.01 2.45 -11.61
C LEU A 334 -27.80 1.54 -10.69
N ASP A 335 -27.85 0.26 -11.03
CA ASP A 335 -28.33 -0.79 -10.13
C ASP A 335 -27.10 -1.52 -9.56
N TRP A 336 -26.96 -1.51 -8.25
CA TRP A 336 -25.89 -2.18 -7.50
C TRP A 336 -26.30 -3.56 -6.99
N SER A 337 -27.34 -4.13 -7.58
CA SER A 337 -27.58 -5.56 -7.50
C SER A 337 -26.99 -6.26 -8.73
N GLU A 338 -26.01 -7.15 -8.51
CA GLU A 338 -25.43 -7.98 -9.57
C GLU A 338 -25.71 -9.46 -9.25
N GLY A 339 -26.16 -10.24 -10.24
CA GLY A 339 -26.43 -11.66 -10.04
C GLY A 339 -27.50 -11.98 -9.00
N GLY A 340 -28.35 -11.01 -8.63
CA GLY A 340 -29.35 -11.14 -7.57
C GLY A 340 -28.85 -10.77 -6.17
N HIS A 341 -27.62 -10.28 -6.03
CA HIS A 341 -27.00 -9.87 -4.78
C HIS A 341 -26.77 -8.37 -4.75
N GLY A 342 -27.26 -7.70 -3.70
CA GLY A 342 -26.98 -6.29 -3.41
C GLY A 342 -26.04 -6.12 -2.23
N ASN A 343 -26.18 -5.02 -1.49
CA ASN A 343 -25.34 -4.65 -0.37
C ASN A 343 -26.16 -4.55 0.92
N TYR A 344 -25.48 -4.60 2.06
CA TYR A 344 -26.09 -4.31 3.35
C TYR A 344 -25.97 -2.82 3.70
N TRP A 345 -27.07 -2.23 4.15
CA TRP A 345 -27.17 -0.83 4.54
C TRP A 345 -27.79 -0.75 5.94
N SER A 346 -27.06 -0.25 6.93
CA SER A 346 -27.56 -0.22 8.33
C SER A 346 -28.77 0.69 8.56
N ASP A 347 -29.06 1.58 7.63
CA ASP A 347 -30.21 2.51 7.61
C ASP A 347 -31.37 2.01 6.72
N ASN A 348 -31.23 0.83 6.10
CA ASN A 348 -32.32 0.22 5.34
C ASN A 348 -33.41 -0.30 6.30
N SER A 349 -34.63 0.20 6.12
CA SER A 349 -35.81 -0.18 6.90
C SER A 349 -36.73 -1.17 6.16
N ALA A 350 -36.27 -1.76 5.06
CA ALA A 350 -37.01 -2.79 4.34
C ALA A 350 -37.31 -4.01 5.23
N PHE A 351 -38.40 -4.69 4.91
CA PHE A 351 -38.76 -5.97 5.51
C PHE A 351 -38.34 -7.12 4.59
N ASP A 352 -38.17 -8.30 5.19
CA ASP A 352 -37.95 -9.57 4.50
C ASP A 352 -39.06 -10.52 4.96
N LEU A 353 -40.23 -10.42 4.30
CA LEU A 353 -41.43 -11.17 4.65
C LEU A 353 -41.38 -12.60 4.13
N ASN A 354 -40.62 -12.86 3.07
CA ASN A 354 -40.47 -14.19 2.47
C ASN A 354 -39.33 -15.01 3.09
N GLY A 355 -38.46 -14.38 3.89
CA GLY A 355 -37.37 -15.02 4.62
C GLY A 355 -36.19 -15.41 3.73
N ASP A 356 -36.00 -14.76 2.57
CA ASP A 356 -34.96 -15.10 1.61
C ASP A 356 -33.60 -14.41 1.91
N GLY A 357 -33.55 -13.53 2.91
CA GLY A 357 -32.36 -12.80 3.33
C GLY A 357 -32.14 -11.46 2.61
N PHE A 358 -33.03 -11.09 1.69
CA PHE A 358 -33.03 -9.83 0.96
C PHE A 358 -34.24 -8.97 1.34
N GLY A 359 -34.10 -7.66 1.24
CA GLY A 359 -35.22 -6.75 1.46
C GLY A 359 -36.24 -6.84 0.32
N ASP A 360 -37.52 -6.92 0.67
CA ASP A 360 -38.66 -6.94 -0.26
C ASP A 360 -38.81 -5.62 -1.06
N SER A 361 -38.15 -4.55 -0.60
CA SER A 361 -38.12 -3.24 -1.26
C SER A 361 -36.69 -2.80 -1.58
N ALA A 362 -36.50 -2.28 -2.79
CA ALA A 362 -35.22 -1.74 -3.23
C ALA A 362 -34.77 -0.53 -2.38
N TYR A 363 -33.50 -0.54 -1.98
CA TYR A 363 -32.86 0.55 -1.27
C TYR A 363 -32.42 1.65 -2.26
N ARG A 364 -32.59 2.92 -1.87
CA ARG A 364 -32.26 4.10 -2.69
C ARG A 364 -31.53 5.12 -1.84
N PRO A 365 -30.19 5.16 -1.87
CA PRO A 365 -29.42 6.00 -0.96
C PRO A 365 -29.37 7.47 -1.36
N ASN A 366 -29.68 7.82 -2.61
CA ASN A 366 -29.57 9.20 -3.12
C ASN A 366 -30.81 9.62 -3.89
N GLY A 367 -31.74 10.29 -3.20
CA GLY A 367 -32.89 10.97 -3.81
C GLY A 367 -32.62 12.44 -4.13
N ILE A 368 -33.60 13.13 -4.73
CA ILE A 368 -33.61 14.58 -4.94
C ILE A 368 -33.34 15.33 -3.63
N ILE A 369 -33.85 14.83 -2.51
CA ILE A 369 -33.65 15.45 -1.20
C ILE A 369 -32.18 15.49 -0.81
N ASP A 370 -31.44 14.40 -1.04
CA ASP A 370 -30.01 14.33 -0.72
C ASP A 370 -29.20 15.29 -1.59
N GLN A 371 -29.54 15.42 -2.88
CA GLN A 371 -28.93 16.42 -3.76
C GLN A 371 -29.19 17.86 -3.31
N ILE A 372 -30.39 18.16 -2.81
CA ILE A 372 -30.72 19.47 -2.25
C ILE A 372 -29.88 19.75 -1.00
N ILE A 373 -29.77 18.77 -0.09
CA ILE A 373 -28.96 18.90 1.13
C ILE A 373 -27.48 19.15 0.79
N TRP A 374 -26.94 18.46 -0.21
CA TRP A 374 -25.54 18.66 -0.61
C TRP A 374 -25.29 20.04 -1.23
N ARG A 375 -26.23 20.57 -2.01
CA ARG A 375 -26.12 21.91 -2.63
C ARG A 375 -26.40 23.04 -1.64
N ALA A 376 -27.32 22.81 -0.70
CA ALA A 376 -27.75 23.77 0.30
C ALA A 376 -27.85 23.10 1.69
N PRO A 377 -26.73 23.00 2.43
CA PRO A 377 -26.71 22.33 3.74
C PRO A 377 -27.72 22.89 4.76
N VAL A 378 -28.06 24.18 4.66
CA VAL A 378 -29.10 24.83 5.48
C VAL A 378 -30.49 24.21 5.31
N ALA A 379 -30.76 23.54 4.19
CA ALA A 379 -32.02 22.84 3.94
C ALA A 379 -32.24 21.65 4.89
N ARG A 380 -31.21 21.19 5.63
CA ARG A 380 -31.37 20.19 6.69
C ARG A 380 -32.42 20.59 7.74
N LEU A 381 -32.61 21.90 7.96
CA LEU A 381 -33.65 22.42 8.87
C LEU A 381 -35.07 22.07 8.42
N LEU A 382 -35.27 21.75 7.14
CA LEU A 382 -36.58 21.48 6.55
C LEU A 382 -36.87 19.98 6.43
N MET A 383 -36.01 19.08 6.91
CA MET A 383 -36.12 17.64 6.69
C MET A 383 -37.42 17.01 7.20
N ASN A 384 -37.97 17.57 8.26
CA ASN A 384 -39.24 17.13 8.85
C ASN A 384 -40.43 17.96 8.37
N SER A 385 -40.26 18.80 7.34
CA SER A 385 -41.35 19.61 6.80
C SER A 385 -42.30 18.78 5.92
N PRO A 386 -43.58 19.17 5.83
CA PRO A 386 -44.53 18.55 4.90
C PRO A 386 -44.07 18.60 3.45
N ALA A 387 -43.34 19.64 3.04
CA ALA A 387 -42.82 19.80 1.68
C ALA A 387 -41.84 18.67 1.31
N ILE A 388 -40.91 18.32 2.22
CA ILE A 388 -39.98 17.20 2.01
C ILE A 388 -40.73 15.86 1.94
N SER A 389 -41.79 15.70 2.74
CA SER A 389 -42.61 14.49 2.72
C SER A 389 -43.35 14.30 1.39
N ILE A 390 -43.89 15.37 0.82
CA ILE A 390 -44.54 15.36 -0.50
C ILE A 390 -43.53 15.00 -1.60
N VAL A 391 -42.32 15.56 -1.55
CA VAL A 391 -41.27 15.23 -2.51
C VAL A 391 -40.86 13.76 -2.39
N LYS A 392 -40.64 13.23 -1.17
CA LYS A 392 -40.34 11.81 -0.96
C LYS A 392 -41.44 10.89 -1.50
N TRP A 393 -42.71 11.21 -1.24
CA TRP A 393 -43.85 10.46 -1.77
C TRP A 393 -43.89 10.49 -3.31
N ALA A 394 -43.73 11.68 -3.91
CA ALA A 394 -43.71 11.83 -5.36
C ALA A 394 -42.57 11.05 -6.00
N GLN A 395 -41.38 11.03 -5.37
CA GLN A 395 -40.25 10.23 -5.84
C GLN A 395 -40.53 8.73 -5.80
N ALA A 396 -41.24 8.24 -4.77
CA ALA A 396 -41.61 6.84 -4.66
C ALA A 396 -42.64 6.42 -5.73
N GLN A 397 -43.56 7.32 -6.12
CA GLN A 397 -44.60 7.04 -7.12
C GLN A 397 -44.13 7.23 -8.57
N PHE A 398 -43.18 8.13 -8.82
CA PHE A 398 -42.72 8.48 -10.17
C PHE A 398 -41.19 8.34 -10.35
N PRO A 399 -40.60 7.14 -10.13
CA PRO A 399 -39.16 6.96 -10.17
C PRO A 399 -38.52 7.24 -11.55
N ALA A 400 -39.28 7.09 -12.64
CA ALA A 400 -38.80 7.30 -14.01
C ALA A 400 -38.62 8.78 -14.42
N VAL A 401 -39.07 9.73 -13.60
CA VAL A 401 -39.10 11.18 -13.94
C VAL A 401 -37.93 11.94 -13.30
N LEU A 402 -37.04 11.25 -12.57
CA LEU A 402 -35.99 11.87 -11.75
C LEU A 402 -34.59 11.73 -12.38
N PRO A 403 -33.70 12.71 -12.21
CA PRO A 403 -32.39 12.73 -12.85
C PRO A 403 -31.40 11.77 -12.17
N GLY A 404 -31.17 10.61 -12.80
CA GLY A 404 -30.16 9.63 -12.38
C GLY A 404 -30.32 9.13 -10.95
N GLY A 405 -29.44 8.24 -10.52
CA GLY A 405 -29.44 7.77 -9.14
C GLY A 405 -28.86 6.38 -9.01
N VAL A 406 -28.66 5.98 -7.75
CA VAL A 406 -28.28 4.61 -7.41
C VAL A 406 -29.49 3.93 -6.80
N VAL A 407 -29.74 2.70 -7.24
CA VAL A 407 -30.66 1.77 -6.60
C VAL A 407 -29.88 0.51 -6.23
N ASP A 408 -30.27 -0.10 -5.13
CA ASP A 408 -29.93 -1.48 -4.84
C ASP A 408 -31.24 -2.26 -4.81
N SER A 409 -31.47 -3.09 -5.85
CA SER A 409 -32.73 -3.81 -6.00
C SER A 409 -32.87 -5.04 -5.08
N LYS A 410 -31.75 -5.50 -4.50
CA LYS A 410 -31.66 -6.70 -3.67
C LYS A 410 -30.81 -6.43 -2.41
N PRO A 411 -31.21 -5.46 -1.57
CA PRO A 411 -30.43 -5.11 -0.39
C PRO A 411 -30.40 -6.29 0.59
N LEU A 412 -29.24 -6.57 1.17
CA LEU A 412 -29.07 -7.62 2.16
C LEU A 412 -29.71 -7.23 3.50
N MET A 413 -30.33 -8.19 4.18
CA MET A 413 -30.93 -7.99 5.51
C MET A 413 -29.95 -8.14 6.67
N LYS A 414 -28.78 -8.73 6.42
CA LYS A 414 -27.71 -8.90 7.39
C LYS A 414 -26.39 -8.40 6.81
N PRO A 415 -25.48 -7.87 7.64
CA PRO A 415 -24.14 -7.52 7.19
C PRO A 415 -23.47 -8.72 6.52
N TYR A 416 -22.90 -8.50 5.34
CA TYR A 416 -21.95 -9.42 4.76
C TYR A 416 -20.66 -9.39 5.60
N ALA A 417 -20.14 -10.56 5.95
CA ALA A 417 -18.91 -10.69 6.71
C ALA A 417 -17.73 -10.93 5.76
N PRO A 418 -16.76 -10.00 5.65
CA PRO A 418 -15.52 -10.23 4.93
C PRO A 418 -14.78 -11.46 5.47
N LYS A 419 -13.97 -12.12 4.64
CA LYS A 419 -13.14 -13.27 5.10
C LYS A 419 -12.23 -12.90 6.27
N ILE A 420 -11.77 -11.65 6.33
CA ILE A 420 -10.89 -11.15 7.39
C ILE A 420 -11.63 -10.66 8.63
N GLN A 421 -12.95 -10.81 8.72
CA GLN A 421 -13.75 -10.28 9.84
C GLN A 421 -13.24 -10.77 11.20
N THR A 422 -12.95 -12.07 11.34
CA THR A 422 -12.43 -12.64 12.60
C THR A 422 -11.07 -12.04 12.97
N ARG A 423 -10.17 -11.88 11.99
CA ARG A 423 -8.85 -11.24 12.20
C ARG A 423 -9.02 -9.80 12.67
N TYR A 424 -9.91 -9.04 12.05
CA TYR A 424 -10.17 -7.66 12.42
C TYR A 424 -10.77 -7.53 13.82
N GLN A 425 -11.78 -8.33 14.17
CA GLN A 425 -12.41 -8.27 15.50
C GLN A 425 -11.41 -8.55 16.62
N ALA A 426 -10.43 -9.43 16.40
CA ALA A 426 -9.37 -9.72 17.38
C ALA A 426 -8.46 -8.52 17.70
N MET A 427 -8.38 -7.52 16.81
CA MET A 427 -7.50 -6.35 16.94
C MET A 427 -8.25 -5.00 16.96
N LYS A 428 -9.58 -5.00 16.80
CA LYS A 428 -10.39 -3.80 16.58
C LYS A 428 -10.20 -2.74 17.67
N ASP A 429 -10.31 -3.13 18.93
CA ASP A 429 -10.22 -2.21 20.06
C ASP A 429 -8.82 -1.60 20.20
N GLU A 430 -7.78 -2.39 19.93
CA GLU A 430 -6.39 -1.91 19.92
C GLU A 430 -6.18 -0.87 18.81
N LEU A 431 -6.61 -1.18 17.58
CA LEU A 431 -6.47 -0.27 16.43
C LEU A 431 -7.24 1.03 16.63
N LEU A 432 -8.44 0.97 17.22
CA LEU A 432 -9.25 2.16 17.52
C LEU A 432 -8.57 3.04 18.57
N LYS A 433 -8.09 2.45 19.66
CA LYS A 433 -7.36 3.16 20.71
C LYS A 433 -6.08 3.81 20.18
N GLU A 434 -5.35 3.09 19.33
CA GLU A 434 -4.15 3.62 18.71
C GLU A 434 -4.47 4.79 17.77
N ALA A 435 -5.50 4.67 16.94
CA ALA A 435 -5.95 5.73 16.04
C ALA A 435 -6.40 7.02 16.77
N GLU A 436 -6.81 6.94 18.04
CA GLU A 436 -7.11 8.13 18.85
C GLU A 436 -5.86 8.90 19.25
N THR A 437 -4.75 8.18 19.47
CA THR A 437 -3.46 8.77 19.84
C THR A 437 -2.62 9.18 18.65
N ARG A 438 -2.91 8.63 17.46
CA ARG A 438 -2.18 8.88 16.22
C ARG A 438 -3.00 9.78 15.32
N GLN A 439 -2.49 10.97 15.06
CA GLN A 439 -3.02 11.84 14.01
C GLN A 439 -1.85 12.45 13.26
N SER A 440 -1.77 12.14 11.97
CA SER A 440 -0.87 12.84 11.07
C SER A 440 -1.18 14.35 11.10
N GLU A 441 -0.16 15.16 11.38
CA GLU A 441 -0.27 16.60 11.67
C GLU A 441 -0.72 17.46 10.47
N TRP A 442 -0.90 16.84 9.30
CA TRP A 442 -1.14 17.49 8.00
C TRP A 442 -2.49 18.24 7.88
N GLY A 443 -3.24 18.42 8.98
CA GLY A 443 -4.62 18.87 8.94
C GLY A 443 -5.00 20.12 9.75
N ARG A 444 -4.10 20.74 10.53
CA ARG A 444 -4.49 21.94 11.31
C ARG A 444 -4.44 23.25 10.54
N THR A 445 -3.67 23.32 9.46
CA THR A 445 -3.47 24.55 8.69
C THR A 445 -3.16 24.21 7.24
N GLU A 446 -3.95 24.75 6.33
CA GLU A 446 -3.70 24.92 4.89
C GLU A 446 -4.18 23.84 3.89
N ASN A 447 -5.16 24.32 3.11
CA ASN A 447 -5.46 24.07 1.71
C ASN A 447 -6.22 22.82 1.25
N GLY A 448 -7.31 23.15 0.55
CA GLY A 448 -7.48 22.69 -0.81
C GLY A 448 -8.10 21.32 -0.89
N SER A 449 -9.32 21.24 -0.40
CA SER A 449 -10.28 20.19 -0.72
C SER A 449 -10.03 19.52 -2.08
N LEU A 450 -9.48 18.30 -2.05
CA LEU A 450 -9.87 17.25 -2.99
C LEU A 450 -11.29 16.77 -2.58
N ASN A 451 -12.25 17.70 -2.50
CA ASN A 451 -13.61 17.43 -2.01
C ASN A 451 -14.42 16.62 -3.00
#